data_AF-A0A0F2DGV7-F1
#
_entry.id   AF-A0A0F2DGV7-F1
#
_cell.length_a   1.000
_cell.length_b   1.000
_cell.length_c   1.000
_cell.angle_alpha   90.00
_cell.angle_beta   90.00
_cell.angle_gamma   90.00
#
_symmetry.space_group_name_H-M   'P 1'
#
loop_
_entity.id
_entity.type
_entity.pdbx_description
1 polymer ?
#
loop_
_entity_poly.entity_id
_entity_poly.type
_entity_poly.pdbx_seq_one_letter_code
_entity_poly.pdbx_strand_id
1 'polypeptide(L)'
;MSETNKYQCCLYNKHYLELHELETEFYQDKFHTREKYKGKLLCPDCHKVQLAIKENNNGIFLSAYPKSTHDKTCEYLLSVASKKELQIFYESINPTSAERMLERILEDAPSSPITLLNQNSIQNANEYCPCKNTDSNKTIIRKYLPRRSLQLREMEEKDYLVMYYGKCKLFLVKNKFNDFYLRIFRDDESNKYLCSLKIPKKIFVFLEEKLRFIPNEKELQLENSRNKAVSAKLAFVAKIDKNGYYYNGVLTHSKLLNVFPN
;
A
#
# COMPACT_ATOMS: atom_id res chain seq x y z
N MET A 1 -4.36 9.01 -10.66
CA MET A 1 -3.01 8.42 -10.61
C MET A 1 -2.64 8.03 -12.03
N SER A 2 -1.43 8.32 -12.46
CA SER A 2 -0.91 7.80 -13.72
C SER A 2 -0.83 6.28 -13.65
N GLU A 3 -1.00 5.59 -14.78
CA GLU A 3 -0.83 4.14 -14.88
C GLU A 3 0.59 3.67 -14.50
N THR A 4 1.53 4.61 -14.40
CA THR A 4 2.96 4.41 -14.21
C THR A 4 3.36 3.81 -12.86
N ASN A 5 2.46 3.44 -11.98
CA ASN A 5 2.80 2.79 -10.69
C ASN A 5 1.80 1.70 -10.28
N LYS A 6 1.06 1.14 -11.24
CA LYS A 6 0.06 0.11 -10.94
C LYS A 6 0.68 -1.15 -10.33
N TYR A 7 1.82 -1.58 -10.86
CA TYR A 7 2.55 -2.77 -10.43
C TYR A 7 3.54 -2.41 -9.32
N GLN A 8 3.24 -2.83 -8.10
CA GLN A 8 4.13 -2.65 -6.94
C GLN A 8 5.08 -3.84 -6.72
N CYS A 9 4.82 -4.96 -7.40
CA CYS A 9 5.67 -6.14 -7.42
C CYS A 9 5.53 -6.87 -8.77
N CYS A 10 6.39 -7.86 -9.01
CA CYS A 10 6.33 -8.77 -10.14
C CYS A 10 6.75 -10.18 -9.72
N LEU A 11 6.49 -11.16 -10.58
CA LEU A 11 6.94 -12.53 -10.39
C LEU A 11 8.19 -12.78 -11.25
N TYR A 12 9.25 -13.30 -10.64
CA TYR A 12 10.47 -13.76 -11.30
C TYR A 12 10.88 -15.10 -10.71
N ASN A 13 11.05 -16.14 -11.54
CA ASN A 13 11.41 -17.49 -11.09
C ASN A 13 10.55 -18.03 -9.92
N LYS A 14 9.24 -17.78 -9.95
CA LYS A 14 8.28 -18.15 -8.88
C LYS A 14 8.45 -17.41 -7.55
N HIS A 15 9.30 -16.38 -7.50
CA HIS A 15 9.45 -15.49 -6.36
C HIS A 15 8.85 -14.12 -6.68
N TYR A 16 8.17 -13.53 -5.70
CA TYR A 16 7.74 -12.14 -5.78
C TYR A 16 8.94 -11.24 -5.55
N LEU A 17 9.15 -10.31 -6.47
CA LEU A 17 10.09 -9.21 -6.34
C LEU A 17 9.30 -7.93 -6.21
N GLU A 18 9.47 -7.25 -5.09
CA GLU A 18 8.88 -5.93 -4.85
C GLU A 18 9.60 -4.88 -5.70
N LEU A 19 8.88 -3.83 -6.10
CA LEU A 19 9.43 -2.79 -6.95
C LEU A 19 10.63 -2.07 -6.32
N HIS A 20 10.67 -1.94 -4.99
CA HIS A 20 11.78 -1.31 -4.27
C HIS A 20 13.07 -2.15 -4.32
N GLU A 21 12.96 -3.48 -4.35
CA GLU A 21 14.12 -4.38 -4.49
C GLU A 21 14.73 -4.21 -5.89
N LEU A 22 13.86 -4.21 -6.93
CA LEU A 22 14.26 -3.91 -8.30
C LEU A 22 14.87 -2.52 -8.43
N GLU A 23 14.31 -1.53 -7.74
CA GLU A 23 14.81 -0.16 -7.76
C GLU A 23 16.23 -0.08 -7.20
N THR A 24 16.48 -0.79 -6.10
CA THR A 24 17.79 -0.86 -5.45
C THR A 24 18.82 -1.50 -6.39
N GLU A 25 18.51 -2.67 -6.96
CA GLU A 25 19.37 -3.36 -7.92
C GLU A 25 19.62 -2.51 -9.18
N PHE A 26 18.55 -1.90 -9.72
CA PHE A 26 18.62 -1.10 -10.94
C PHE A 26 19.54 0.11 -10.80
N TYR A 27 19.51 0.79 -9.66
CA TYR A 27 20.38 1.95 -9.43
C TYR A 27 21.81 1.59 -9.04
N GLN A 28 22.09 0.32 -8.70
CA GLN A 28 23.46 -0.19 -8.57
C GLN A 28 24.07 -0.47 -9.94
N ASP A 29 23.35 -1.18 -10.82
CA ASP A 29 23.78 -1.43 -12.20
C ASP A 29 22.57 -1.50 -13.15
N LYS A 30 22.32 -0.40 -13.87
CA LYS A 30 21.18 -0.28 -14.78
C LYS A 30 21.26 -1.26 -15.95
N PHE A 31 22.45 -1.47 -16.50
CA PHE A 31 22.62 -2.29 -17.70
C PHE A 31 22.44 -3.76 -17.35
N HIS A 32 23.14 -4.23 -16.31
CA HIS A 32 23.04 -5.60 -15.85
C HIS A 32 21.62 -5.95 -15.42
N THR A 33 20.96 -5.08 -14.63
CA THR A 33 19.59 -5.30 -14.17
C THR A 33 18.61 -5.45 -15.33
N ARG A 34 18.72 -4.59 -16.36
CA ARG A 34 17.86 -4.69 -17.56
C ARG A 34 18.06 -6.00 -18.29
N GLU A 35 19.30 -6.41 -18.53
CA GLU A 35 19.59 -7.66 -19.25
C GLU A 35 19.21 -8.90 -18.43
N LYS A 36 19.43 -8.88 -17.12
CA LYS A 36 19.04 -9.96 -16.20
C LYS A 36 17.55 -10.26 -16.28
N TYR A 37 16.70 -9.22 -16.24
CA TYR A 37 15.24 -9.33 -16.14
C TYR A 37 14.48 -9.24 -17.47
N LYS A 38 15.18 -8.98 -18.59
CA LYS A 38 14.61 -8.82 -19.93
C LYS A 38 13.69 -9.98 -20.32
N GLY A 39 12.39 -9.69 -20.47
CA GLY A 39 11.37 -10.67 -20.85
C GLY A 39 11.07 -11.76 -19.81
N LYS A 40 11.59 -11.65 -18.58
CA LYS A 40 11.46 -12.68 -17.53
C LYS A 40 10.54 -12.29 -16.38
N LEU A 41 10.23 -11.00 -16.23
CA LEU A 41 9.30 -10.54 -15.20
C LEU A 41 7.87 -10.79 -15.65
N LEU A 42 7.05 -11.33 -14.76
CA LEU A 42 5.66 -11.66 -15.02
C LEU A 42 4.72 -10.89 -14.10
N CYS A 43 3.48 -10.71 -14.54
CA CYS A 43 2.41 -10.13 -13.74
C CYS A 43 2.25 -10.97 -12.46
N PRO A 44 2.23 -10.34 -11.28
CA PRO A 44 2.18 -11.05 -10.00
C PRO A 44 0.84 -11.76 -9.75
N ASP A 45 -0.21 -11.42 -10.49
CA ASP A 45 -1.52 -12.03 -10.35
C ASP A 45 -1.78 -13.13 -11.39
N CYS A 46 -1.75 -12.80 -12.69
CA CYS A 46 -2.06 -13.80 -13.73
C CYS A 46 -0.86 -14.66 -14.16
N HIS A 47 0.35 -14.35 -13.70
CA HIS A 47 1.60 -15.08 -13.98
C HIS A 47 1.93 -15.31 -15.47
N LYS A 48 1.26 -14.59 -16.39
CA LYS A 48 1.37 -14.76 -17.84
C LYS A 48 1.91 -13.53 -18.55
N VAL A 49 1.39 -12.36 -18.20
CA VAL A 49 1.77 -11.10 -18.86
C VAL A 49 3.19 -10.74 -18.48
N GLN A 50 4.05 -10.59 -19.49
CA GLN A 50 5.40 -10.10 -19.28
C GLN A 50 5.38 -8.61 -18.90
N LEU A 51 6.21 -8.27 -17.93
CA LEU A 51 6.46 -6.91 -17.46
C LEU A 51 7.87 -6.47 -17.87
N ALA A 52 8.02 -5.18 -18.15
CA ALA A 52 9.28 -4.52 -18.42
C ALA A 52 9.55 -3.43 -17.40
N ILE A 53 10.81 -3.31 -16.98
CA ILE A 53 11.30 -2.19 -16.18
C ILE A 53 11.42 -0.97 -17.11
N LYS A 54 10.71 0.09 -16.79
CA LYS A 54 10.81 1.42 -17.41
C LYS A 54 11.29 2.43 -16.38
N GLU A 55 11.74 3.58 -16.85
CA GLU A 55 12.29 4.66 -16.04
C GLU A 55 11.61 5.98 -16.43
N ASN A 56 11.31 6.81 -15.45
CA ASN A 56 10.85 8.19 -15.62
C ASN A 56 11.52 9.09 -14.57
N ASN A 57 11.09 10.35 -14.48
CA ASN A 57 11.67 11.32 -13.55
C ASN A 57 11.51 10.95 -12.06
N ASN A 58 10.54 10.09 -11.71
CA ASN A 58 10.23 9.69 -10.34
C ASN A 58 10.81 8.31 -9.97
N GLY A 59 11.59 7.70 -10.87
CA GLY A 59 12.22 6.40 -10.63
C GLY A 59 11.89 5.35 -11.69
N ILE A 60 12.05 4.08 -11.31
CA ILE A 60 11.62 2.96 -12.16
C ILE A 60 10.17 2.59 -11.92
N PHE A 61 9.55 2.01 -12.92
CA PHE A 61 8.24 1.40 -12.82
C PHE A 61 8.11 0.18 -13.73
N LEU A 62 7.18 -0.70 -13.37
CA LEU A 62 6.85 -1.87 -14.14
C LEU A 62 5.70 -1.57 -15.11
N SER A 63 5.83 -2.03 -16.35
CA SER A 63 4.78 -1.90 -17.36
C SER A 63 4.60 -3.18 -18.14
N ALA A 64 3.36 -3.53 -18.49
CA ALA A 64 3.08 -4.65 -19.36
C ALA A 64 3.61 -4.38 -20.77
N TYR A 65 4.13 -5.42 -21.44
CA TYR A 65 4.51 -5.31 -22.85
C TYR A 65 3.29 -4.96 -23.73
N PRO A 66 3.47 -4.17 -24.80
CA PRO A 66 2.40 -3.86 -25.73
C PRO A 66 1.77 -5.14 -26.27
N LYS A 67 0.43 -5.16 -26.42
CA LYS A 67 -0.36 -6.30 -26.90
C LYS A 67 -0.41 -7.53 -25.98
N SER A 68 0.28 -7.52 -24.83
CA SER A 68 0.08 -8.56 -23.81
C SER A 68 -1.34 -8.51 -23.27
N THR A 69 -1.98 -9.66 -23.17
CA THR A 69 -3.35 -9.79 -22.67
C THR A 69 -3.33 -10.47 -21.30
N HIS A 70 -3.88 -9.78 -20.31
CA HIS A 70 -4.13 -10.36 -19.00
C HIS A 70 -5.26 -11.39 -19.07
N ASP A 71 -5.27 -12.32 -18.12
CA ASP A 71 -6.44 -13.16 -17.88
C ASP A 71 -7.66 -12.29 -17.51
N LYS A 72 -8.86 -12.73 -17.90
CA LYS A 72 -10.11 -11.98 -17.66
C LYS A 72 -10.36 -11.64 -16.19
N THR A 73 -9.83 -12.45 -15.28
CA THR A 73 -9.97 -12.29 -13.82
C THR A 73 -8.83 -11.50 -13.18
N CYS A 74 -7.84 -11.07 -13.96
CA CYS A 74 -6.66 -10.42 -13.44
C CYS A 74 -6.99 -9.02 -12.89
N GLU A 75 -6.56 -8.74 -11.66
CA GLU A 75 -6.67 -7.45 -11.01
C GLU A 75 -5.95 -6.34 -11.81
N TYR A 76 -4.83 -6.67 -12.45
CA TYR A 76 -4.09 -5.71 -13.27
C TYR A 76 -4.72 -5.45 -14.64
N LEU A 77 -5.79 -6.16 -15.01
CA LEU A 77 -6.64 -5.80 -16.15
C LEU A 77 -7.64 -4.68 -15.78
N LEU A 78 -8.00 -4.55 -14.50
CA LEU A 78 -9.04 -3.62 -14.06
C LEU A 78 -8.62 -2.17 -14.24
N SER A 79 -9.53 -1.31 -14.69
CA SER A 79 -9.30 0.13 -14.67
C SER A 79 -9.12 0.63 -13.24
N VAL A 80 -8.24 1.60 -13.03
CA VAL A 80 -8.01 2.24 -11.72
C VAL A 80 -9.29 2.94 -11.24
N ALA A 81 -9.62 2.79 -9.96
CA ALA A 81 -10.74 3.50 -9.34
C ALA A 81 -10.50 5.03 -9.31
N SER A 82 -11.53 5.79 -9.64
CA SER A 82 -11.54 7.25 -9.53
C SER A 82 -11.63 7.71 -8.07
N LYS A 83 -11.33 9.00 -7.83
CA LYS A 83 -11.43 9.58 -6.47
C LYS A 83 -12.82 9.43 -5.85
N LYS A 84 -13.88 9.64 -6.65
CA LYS A 84 -15.28 9.49 -6.19
C LYS A 84 -15.59 8.04 -5.85
N GLU A 85 -15.17 7.09 -6.69
CA GLU A 85 -15.36 5.66 -6.44
C GLU A 85 -14.60 5.19 -5.18
N LEU A 86 -13.36 5.62 -4.99
CA LEU A 86 -12.58 5.31 -3.79
C LEU A 86 -13.24 5.87 -2.52
N GLN A 87 -13.75 7.09 -2.58
CA GLN A 87 -14.44 7.70 -1.46
C GLN A 87 -15.68 6.89 -1.06
N ILE A 88 -16.57 6.62 -2.03
CA ILE A 88 -17.78 5.82 -1.78
C ILE A 88 -17.41 4.44 -1.24
N PHE A 89 -16.38 3.80 -1.79
CA PHE A 89 -15.94 2.48 -1.36
C PHE A 89 -15.50 2.46 0.10
N TYR A 90 -14.54 3.30 0.47
CA TYR A 90 -14.00 3.30 1.83
C TYR A 90 -15.00 3.85 2.84
N GLU A 91 -15.93 4.73 2.45
CA GLU A 91 -17.00 5.18 3.37
C GLU A 91 -18.07 4.11 3.62
N SER A 92 -18.23 3.13 2.73
CA SER A 92 -19.29 2.11 2.81
C SER A 92 -18.80 0.70 3.16
N ILE A 93 -17.50 0.45 3.14
CA ILE A 93 -16.94 -0.87 3.45
C ILE A 93 -17.17 -1.23 4.92
N ASN A 94 -17.59 -2.46 5.17
CA ASN A 94 -17.67 -3.03 6.52
C ASN A 94 -16.25 -3.06 7.15
N PRO A 95 -16.08 -2.60 8.41
CA PRO A 95 -14.80 -2.71 9.14
C PRO A 95 -14.12 -4.08 9.07
N THR A 96 -14.86 -5.19 9.19
CA THR A 96 -14.29 -6.55 9.11
C THR A 96 -13.76 -6.85 7.69
N SER A 97 -14.43 -6.36 6.66
CA SER A 97 -13.97 -6.51 5.28
C SER A 97 -12.74 -5.67 4.99
N ALA A 98 -12.68 -4.45 5.53
CA ALA A 98 -11.50 -3.58 5.43
C ALA A 98 -10.30 -4.22 6.13
N GLU A 99 -10.50 -4.79 7.32
CA GLU A 99 -9.45 -5.50 8.06
C GLU A 99 -8.89 -6.69 7.28
N ARG A 100 -9.74 -7.59 6.78
CA ARG A 100 -9.31 -8.74 5.97
C ARG A 100 -8.57 -8.32 4.69
N MET A 101 -8.95 -7.19 4.10
CA MET A 101 -8.27 -6.66 2.91
C MET A 101 -6.85 -6.20 3.24
N LEU A 102 -6.66 -5.50 4.35
CA LEU A 102 -5.35 -5.04 4.80
C LEU A 102 -4.47 -6.21 5.24
N GLU A 103 -5.04 -7.21 5.92
CA GLU A 103 -4.32 -8.43 6.31
C GLU A 103 -3.77 -9.19 5.10
N ARG A 104 -4.58 -9.41 4.06
CA ARG A 104 -4.14 -10.10 2.84
C ARG A 104 -2.97 -9.40 2.15
N ILE A 105 -2.96 -8.07 2.15
CA ILE A 105 -1.88 -7.28 1.54
C ILE A 105 -0.61 -7.33 2.40
N LEU A 106 -0.73 -7.59 3.70
CA LEU A 106 0.41 -7.80 4.58
C LEU A 106 0.92 -9.24 4.60
N GLU A 107 0.13 -10.23 4.23
CA GLU A 107 0.57 -11.63 4.18
C GLU A 107 1.38 -11.97 2.91
N ASP A 108 1.59 -11.01 2.01
CA ASP A 108 2.26 -11.17 0.71
C ASP A 108 1.71 -12.37 -0.11
N ALA A 109 0.46 -12.77 0.18
CA ALA A 109 -0.16 -13.89 -0.49
C ALA A 109 -0.52 -13.49 -1.93
N PRO A 110 -0.26 -14.36 -2.94
CA PRO A 110 -0.79 -14.20 -4.28
C PRO A 110 -2.26 -13.85 -4.14
N SER A 111 -2.66 -12.72 -4.71
CA SER A 111 -4.04 -12.27 -4.70
C SER A 111 -4.88 -13.30 -5.44
N SER A 112 -5.35 -14.34 -4.76
CA SER A 112 -6.50 -15.09 -5.25
C SER A 112 -7.58 -14.02 -5.46
N PRO A 113 -8.09 -13.83 -6.68
CA PRO A 113 -8.96 -12.70 -7.01
C PRO A 113 -10.15 -12.81 -6.10
N ILE A 114 -10.21 -11.97 -5.04
CA ILE A 114 -11.12 -12.10 -3.87
C ILE A 114 -12.20 -13.12 -4.17
N THR A 115 -11.87 -14.40 -4.00
CA THR A 115 -12.87 -15.43 -4.07
C THR A 115 -13.32 -15.41 -2.63
N LEU A 116 -14.38 -14.65 -2.36
CA LEU A 116 -15.18 -14.84 -1.17
C LEU A 116 -15.67 -16.29 -1.23
N LEU A 117 -14.81 -17.21 -0.82
CA LEU A 117 -15.18 -18.60 -0.61
C LEU A 117 -16.07 -18.60 0.63
N ASN A 118 -17.36 -18.62 0.34
CA ASN A 118 -18.33 -19.49 0.96
C ASN A 118 -18.10 -19.74 2.46
N GLN A 119 -18.86 -19.03 3.29
CA GLN A 119 -19.60 -19.75 4.32
C GLN A 119 -20.99 -20.01 3.75
N ASN A 120 -21.32 -21.29 3.67
CA ASN A 120 -22.21 -21.88 2.69
C ASN A 120 -23.67 -21.39 2.82
N SER A 121 -24.31 -21.32 1.65
CA SER A 121 -25.77 -21.30 1.41
C SER A 121 -26.59 -20.08 1.82
N ILE A 122 -26.37 -18.89 1.23
CA ILE A 122 -27.47 -17.94 0.89
C ILE A 122 -27.07 -17.23 -0.41
N GLN A 123 -27.70 -17.63 -1.51
CA GLN A 123 -27.30 -17.22 -2.86
C GLN A 123 -27.71 -15.77 -3.17
N ASN A 124 -26.71 -15.03 -3.65
CA ASN A 124 -26.76 -13.82 -4.47
C ASN A 124 -26.46 -12.49 -3.75
N ALA A 125 -25.15 -12.26 -3.61
CA ALA A 125 -24.46 -11.06 -4.10
C ALA A 125 -24.76 -9.73 -3.38
N ASN A 126 -24.23 -9.54 -2.17
CA ASN A 126 -24.23 -8.23 -1.48
C ASN A 126 -23.01 -7.96 -0.57
N GLU A 127 -21.79 -8.26 -1.04
CA GLU A 127 -20.57 -7.67 -0.45
C GLU A 127 -19.78 -6.97 -1.56
N TYR A 128 -20.37 -5.87 -2.04
CA TYR A 128 -19.92 -5.09 -3.19
C TYR A 128 -19.43 -3.72 -2.75
N CYS A 129 -18.44 -3.19 -3.48
CA CYS A 129 -18.26 -1.75 -3.60
C CYS A 129 -19.57 -1.15 -4.15
N PRO A 130 -20.38 -0.42 -3.36
CA PRO A 130 -21.67 0.05 -3.81
C PRO A 130 -21.45 1.32 -4.63
N CYS A 131 -21.09 1.19 -5.90
CA CYS A 131 -21.27 2.28 -6.85
C CYS A 131 -22.74 2.31 -7.26
N LYS A 132 -23.61 2.92 -6.45
CA LYS A 132 -24.95 3.30 -6.92
C LYS A 132 -24.79 4.48 -7.88
N ASN A 133 -24.72 4.19 -9.18
CA ASN A 133 -25.16 5.17 -10.15
C ASN A 133 -26.68 5.25 -10.03
N THR A 134 -27.21 6.46 -9.88
CA THR A 134 -28.63 6.76 -10.06
C THR A 134 -28.97 6.52 -11.52
N ASP A 135 -29.17 5.25 -11.87
CA ASP A 135 -29.92 4.76 -13.03
C ASP A 135 -29.91 3.23 -12.94
N SER A 136 -31.09 2.68 -12.67
CA SER A 136 -31.38 1.26 -12.65
C SER A 136 -30.91 0.57 -13.94
N ASN A 137 -30.15 -0.52 -13.79
CA ASN A 137 -29.61 -1.42 -14.83
C ASN A 137 -28.18 -1.16 -15.34
N LYS A 138 -27.18 -1.00 -14.45
CA LYS A 138 -25.77 -1.12 -14.84
C LYS A 138 -25.00 -2.15 -14.02
N THR A 139 -24.33 -3.04 -14.74
CA THR A 139 -23.38 -4.06 -14.26
C THR A 139 -22.35 -3.42 -13.32
N ILE A 140 -22.16 -4.00 -12.13
CA ILE A 140 -21.15 -3.51 -11.18
C ILE A 140 -19.76 -3.81 -11.74
N ILE A 141 -19.01 -2.77 -12.14
CA ILE A 141 -17.68 -2.91 -12.74
C ILE A 141 -16.64 -2.92 -11.61
N ARG A 142 -15.92 -4.03 -11.44
CA ARG A 142 -14.79 -4.13 -10.51
C ARG A 142 -13.67 -3.16 -10.93
N LYS A 143 -13.07 -2.45 -9.96
CA LYS A 143 -11.99 -1.49 -10.19
C LYS A 143 -10.72 -1.89 -9.42
N TYR A 144 -9.57 -1.47 -9.93
CA TYR A 144 -8.31 -1.60 -9.22
C TYR A 144 -8.21 -0.58 -8.10
N LEU A 145 -7.91 -1.04 -6.88
CA LEU A 145 -7.62 -0.18 -5.73
C LEU A 145 -6.12 0.15 -5.72
N PRO A 146 -5.74 1.43 -5.70
CA PRO A 146 -4.33 1.79 -5.72
C PRO A 146 -3.65 1.42 -4.41
N ARG A 147 -2.47 0.80 -4.55
CA ARG A 147 -1.60 0.39 -3.45
C ARG A 147 -0.17 0.86 -3.65
N ARG A 148 0.56 1.08 -2.57
CA ARG A 148 1.95 1.54 -2.54
C ARG A 148 2.74 0.86 -1.43
N SER A 149 3.96 0.43 -1.76
CA SER A 149 4.90 -0.05 -0.75
C SER A 149 5.50 1.12 0.03
N LEU A 150 5.63 0.97 1.35
CA LEU A 150 6.35 1.90 2.23
C LEU A 150 7.88 1.87 2.01
N GLN A 151 8.36 0.91 1.22
CA GLN A 151 9.78 0.77 0.89
C GLN A 151 10.19 1.48 -0.41
N LEU A 152 9.23 2.04 -1.17
CA LEU A 152 9.54 2.82 -2.37
C LEU A 152 10.43 4.02 -2.04
N ARG A 153 11.39 4.35 -2.92
CA ARG A 153 12.33 5.48 -2.74
C ARG A 153 11.64 6.83 -2.58
N GLU A 154 10.55 7.05 -3.29
CA GLU A 154 9.76 8.28 -3.23
C GLU A 154 8.27 8.01 -3.03
N MET A 155 7.66 8.84 -2.20
CA MET A 155 6.20 8.91 -2.04
C MET A 155 5.66 9.93 -3.03
N GLU A 156 4.43 9.76 -3.51
CA GLU A 156 3.83 10.80 -4.36
C GLU A 156 3.54 12.06 -3.55
N GLU A 157 3.63 13.19 -4.24
CA GLU A 157 3.28 14.47 -3.66
C GLU A 157 1.82 14.54 -3.18
N LYS A 158 0.93 13.83 -3.86
CA LYS A 158 -0.49 13.74 -3.52
C LYS A 158 -1.07 12.37 -3.88
N ASP A 159 -1.63 11.71 -2.88
CA ASP A 159 -2.34 10.44 -3.01
C ASP A 159 -3.69 10.53 -2.29
N TYR A 160 -4.73 9.98 -2.91
CA TYR A 160 -6.09 10.03 -2.38
C TYR A 160 -6.61 8.63 -2.10
N LEU A 161 -6.77 8.29 -0.82
CA LEU A 161 -7.28 6.99 -0.36
C LEU A 161 -6.51 5.82 -0.98
N VAL A 162 -5.18 5.95 -0.96
CA VAL A 162 -4.26 4.91 -1.41
C VAL A 162 -3.95 3.99 -0.24
N MET A 163 -3.82 2.70 -0.54
CA MET A 163 -3.39 1.73 0.45
C MET A 163 -1.87 1.65 0.52
N TYR A 164 -1.30 1.95 1.67
CA TYR A 164 0.12 1.78 1.94
C TYR A 164 0.34 0.47 2.68
N TYR A 165 1.43 -0.22 2.37
CA TYR A 165 1.77 -1.48 3.02
C TYR A 165 3.29 -1.73 3.04
N GLY A 166 3.74 -2.63 3.92
CA GLY A 166 5.11 -3.14 3.92
C GLY A 166 5.82 -2.97 5.25
N LYS A 167 7.09 -3.36 5.28
CA LYS A 167 7.99 -3.13 6.42
C LYS A 167 8.25 -1.63 6.57
N CYS A 168 8.38 -1.15 7.80
CA CYS A 168 8.71 0.24 8.12
C CYS A 168 9.24 0.32 9.55
N LYS A 169 9.82 1.46 9.91
CA LYS A 169 10.16 1.78 11.31
C LYS A 169 9.18 2.78 11.88
N LEU A 170 8.74 2.55 13.12
CA LEU A 170 7.68 3.30 13.78
C LEU A 170 8.18 3.99 15.04
N PHE A 171 7.71 5.21 15.27
CA PHE A 171 7.93 5.94 16.51
C PHE A 171 6.70 6.79 16.87
N LEU A 172 6.28 6.79 18.13
CA LEU A 172 5.18 7.62 18.61
C LEU A 172 5.70 8.91 19.23
N VAL A 173 5.15 10.04 18.78
CA VAL A 173 5.40 11.34 19.39
C VAL A 173 4.12 11.91 19.95
N LYS A 174 4.19 12.36 21.20
CA LYS A 174 3.12 13.13 21.81
C LYS A 174 3.42 14.62 21.70
N ASN A 175 2.48 15.39 21.16
CA ASN A 175 2.61 16.85 21.08
C ASN A 175 2.12 17.55 22.36
N LYS A 176 2.31 18.87 22.42
CA LYS A 176 1.85 19.76 23.51
C LYS A 176 0.34 19.72 23.76
N PHE A 177 -0.44 19.45 22.72
CA PHE A 177 -1.90 19.37 22.77
C PHE A 177 -2.41 17.96 23.13
N ASN A 178 -1.54 17.06 23.58
CA ASN A 178 -1.82 15.64 23.88
C ASN A 178 -2.29 14.79 22.68
N ASP A 179 -2.15 15.27 21.45
CA ASP A 179 -2.33 14.45 20.26
C ASP A 179 -1.07 13.59 20.03
N PHE A 180 -1.28 12.38 19.55
CA PHE A 180 -0.22 11.45 19.20
C PHE A 180 0.01 11.46 17.69
N TYR A 181 1.27 11.29 17.29
CA TYR A 181 1.68 11.17 15.90
C TYR A 181 2.51 9.91 15.75
N LEU A 182 2.06 9.01 14.90
CA LEU A 182 2.84 7.85 14.49
C LEU A 182 3.75 8.27 13.33
N ARG A 183 5.03 8.47 13.63
CA ARG A 183 6.06 8.72 12.62
C ARG A 183 6.43 7.39 11.96
N ILE A 184 6.42 7.39 10.63
CA ILE A 184 6.77 6.25 9.81
C ILE A 184 8.06 6.60 9.07
N PHE A 185 9.06 5.73 9.23
CA PHE A 185 10.33 5.79 8.54
C PHE A 185 10.47 4.54 7.66
N ARG A 186 11.29 4.65 6.62
CA ARG A 186 11.66 3.49 5.84
C ARG A 186 12.51 2.54 6.68
N ASP A 187 12.29 1.24 6.50
CA ASP A 187 13.10 0.19 7.12
C ASP A 187 14.24 -0.20 6.19
N ASP A 188 15.18 0.74 5.99
CA ASP A 188 16.42 0.56 5.25
C ASP A 188 17.55 1.34 5.94
N GLU A 189 18.77 1.30 5.38
CA GLU A 189 19.92 2.03 5.93
C GLU A 189 19.70 3.55 5.99
N SER A 190 18.86 4.11 5.11
CA SER A 190 18.58 5.55 5.07
C SER A 190 17.71 6.01 6.24
N ASN A 191 16.87 5.13 6.79
CA ASN A 191 15.83 5.46 7.78
C ASN A 191 15.04 6.73 7.38
N LYS A 192 14.79 6.90 6.07
CA LYS A 192 14.16 8.10 5.52
C LYS A 192 12.78 8.28 6.15
N TYR A 193 12.50 9.49 6.63
CA TYR A 193 11.17 9.82 7.11
C TYR A 193 10.17 9.82 5.95
N LEU A 194 9.09 9.05 6.10
CA LEU A 194 8.05 8.92 5.09
C LEU A 194 6.89 9.87 5.39
N CYS A 195 6.23 9.69 6.53
CA CYS A 195 5.09 10.52 6.92
C CYS A 195 4.80 10.42 8.43
N SER A 196 3.87 11.26 8.91
CA SER A 196 3.28 11.11 10.24
C SER A 196 1.77 10.95 10.12
N LEU A 197 1.23 9.98 10.87
CA LEU A 197 -0.21 9.76 10.99
C LEU A 197 -0.68 10.33 12.32
N LYS A 198 -1.65 11.25 12.27
CA LYS A 198 -2.24 11.83 13.49
C LYS A 198 -3.19 10.81 14.13
N ILE A 199 -2.99 10.56 15.42
CA ILE A 199 -3.84 9.74 16.28
C ILE A 199 -4.39 10.65 17.39
N PRO A 200 -5.67 11.06 17.31
CA PRO A 200 -6.29 11.86 18.37
C PRO A 200 -6.21 11.13 19.73
N LYS A 201 -6.02 11.88 20.82
CA LYS A 201 -5.92 11.30 22.18
C LYS A 201 -7.03 10.30 22.49
N LYS A 202 -8.28 10.64 22.13
CA LYS A 202 -9.45 9.79 22.36
C LYS A 202 -9.32 8.42 21.69
N ILE A 203 -8.73 8.36 20.50
CA ILE A 203 -8.50 7.12 19.75
C ILE A 203 -7.29 6.37 20.32
N PHE A 204 -6.23 7.11 20.68
CA PHE A 204 -5.02 6.51 21.24
C PHE A 204 -5.31 5.66 22.48
N VAL A 205 -6.20 6.10 23.37
CA VAL A 205 -6.60 5.33 24.57
C VAL A 205 -7.08 3.92 24.22
N PHE A 206 -7.80 3.74 23.11
CA PHE A 206 -8.26 2.41 22.67
C PHE A 206 -7.17 1.57 22.00
N LEU A 207 -6.12 2.22 21.50
CA LEU A 207 -5.01 1.57 20.81
C LEU A 207 -3.78 1.38 21.70
N GLU A 208 -3.76 1.96 22.90
CA GLU A 208 -2.58 2.05 23.75
C GLU A 208 -1.92 0.69 23.93
N GLU A 209 -2.68 -0.32 24.38
CA GLU A 209 -2.18 -1.70 24.54
C GLU A 209 -1.54 -2.25 23.25
N LYS A 210 -2.17 -2.03 22.10
CA LYS A 210 -1.68 -2.51 20.79
C LYS A 210 -0.44 -1.74 20.32
N LEU A 211 -0.23 -0.52 20.79
CA LEU A 211 0.87 0.35 20.37
C LEU A 211 2.01 0.42 21.39
N ARG A 212 1.89 -0.25 22.56
CA ARG A 212 2.89 -0.21 23.64
C ARG A 212 4.29 -0.63 23.24
N PHE A 213 4.42 -1.46 22.21
CA PHE A 213 5.72 -1.88 21.69
C PHE A 213 6.45 -0.75 20.94
N ILE A 214 5.74 0.29 20.51
CA ILE A 214 6.31 1.41 19.77
C ILE A 214 6.83 2.42 20.80
N PRO A 215 8.12 2.82 20.72
CA PRO A 215 8.68 3.84 21.60
C PRO A 215 7.90 5.15 21.51
N ASN A 216 7.64 5.76 22.67
CA ASN A 216 6.79 6.93 22.81
C ASN A 216 7.46 7.98 23.68
N GLU A 217 7.77 9.15 23.10
CA GLU A 217 8.38 10.26 23.83
C GLU A 217 7.66 11.59 23.55
N LYS A 218 7.69 12.48 24.54
CA LYS A 218 7.14 13.84 24.42
C LYS A 218 8.10 14.71 23.62
N GLU A 219 7.55 15.53 22.72
CA GLU A 219 8.26 16.66 22.09
C GLU A 219 9.60 16.31 21.41
N LEU A 220 9.69 15.12 20.83
CA LEU A 220 10.95 14.68 20.23
C LEU A 220 11.19 15.30 18.85
N GLN A 221 12.40 15.84 18.64
CA GLN A 221 12.90 16.18 17.31
C GLN A 221 12.91 14.94 16.40
N LEU A 222 12.81 15.15 15.08
CA LEU A 222 12.69 14.07 14.09
C LEU A 222 13.86 13.07 14.17
N GLU A 223 15.08 13.58 14.34
CA GLU A 223 16.30 12.78 14.35
C GLU A 223 16.36 11.78 15.51
N ASN A 224 15.95 12.20 16.70
CA ASN A 224 15.90 11.32 17.86
C ASN A 224 14.83 10.23 17.68
N SER A 225 13.71 10.54 17.01
CA SER A 225 12.69 9.53 16.71
C SER A 225 13.20 8.49 15.74
N ARG A 226 13.98 8.92 14.74
CA ARG A 226 14.58 8.02 13.74
C ARG A 226 15.45 6.95 14.41
N ASN A 227 16.33 7.36 15.32
CA ASN A 227 17.29 6.45 15.97
C ASN A 227 16.64 5.46 16.94
N LYS A 228 15.46 5.79 17.46
CA LYS A 228 14.72 4.95 18.41
C LYS A 228 13.55 4.21 17.76
N ALA A 229 13.32 4.36 16.46
CA ALA A 229 12.19 3.76 15.80
C ALA A 229 12.34 2.22 15.71
N VAL A 230 11.23 1.51 15.86
CA VAL A 230 11.20 0.04 15.86
C VAL A 230 10.62 -0.50 14.56
N SER A 231 11.18 -1.58 14.03
CA SER A 231 10.71 -2.21 12.79
C SER A 231 9.36 -2.93 12.99
N ALA A 232 8.45 -2.76 12.04
CA ALA A 232 7.12 -3.37 12.02
C ALA A 232 6.60 -3.52 10.59
N LYS A 233 5.58 -4.37 10.38
CA LYS A 233 4.77 -4.39 9.15
C LYS A 233 3.46 -3.65 9.37
N LEU A 234 3.13 -2.73 8.48
CA LEU A 234 1.94 -1.90 8.64
C LEU A 234 1.21 -1.79 7.30
N ALA A 235 -0.14 -1.87 7.31
CA ALA A 235 -0.96 -1.49 6.17
C ALA A 235 -2.09 -0.55 6.57
N PHE A 236 -2.35 0.46 5.74
CA PHE A 236 -3.40 1.44 6.00
C PHE A 236 -3.86 2.13 4.72
N VAL A 237 -5.05 2.72 4.77
CA VAL A 237 -5.61 3.56 3.72
C VAL A 237 -5.56 5.01 4.19
N ALA A 238 -4.85 5.85 3.44
CA ALA A 238 -4.72 7.26 3.77
C ALA A 238 -4.91 8.17 2.56
N LYS A 239 -5.32 9.40 2.85
CA LYS A 239 -5.06 10.56 2.00
C LYS A 239 -3.69 11.10 2.39
N ILE A 240 -2.77 11.26 1.45
CA ILE A 240 -1.45 11.84 1.68
C ILE A 240 -1.31 13.10 0.85
N ASP A 241 -0.93 14.19 1.51
CA ASP A 241 -0.56 15.44 0.87
C ASP A 241 0.82 15.89 1.36
N LYS A 242 1.71 16.23 0.42
CA LYS A 242 3.01 16.84 0.69
C LYS A 242 2.82 18.29 1.14
N ASN A 243 3.38 18.63 2.28
CA ASN A 243 3.45 19.97 2.85
C ASN A 243 4.91 20.33 3.14
N GLY A 244 5.55 21.05 2.21
CA GLY A 244 6.99 21.34 2.26
C GLY A 244 7.83 20.06 2.17
N TYR A 245 8.65 19.80 3.19
CA TYR A 245 9.51 18.60 3.28
C TYR A 245 8.81 17.37 3.88
N TYR A 246 7.54 17.48 4.29
CA TYR A 246 6.85 16.44 5.04
C TYR A 246 5.57 15.98 4.32
N TYR A 247 5.20 14.71 4.52
CA TYR A 247 3.93 14.16 4.08
C TYR A 247 2.98 14.03 5.27
N ASN A 248 1.78 14.58 5.16
CA ASN A 248 0.73 14.46 6.15
C ASN A 248 -0.30 13.43 5.68
N GLY A 249 -0.49 12.38 6.48
CA GLY A 249 -1.48 11.33 6.20
C GLY A 249 -2.74 11.50 7.05
N VAL A 250 -3.91 11.49 6.43
CA VAL A 250 -5.20 11.34 7.12
C VAL A 250 -5.69 9.91 6.91
N LEU A 251 -5.71 9.15 8.00
CA LEU A 251 -6.19 7.76 8.02
C LEU A 251 -7.71 7.71 7.81
N THR A 252 -8.15 6.75 7.01
CA THR A 252 -9.57 6.34 6.94
C THR A 252 -9.76 4.93 7.49
N HIS A 253 -8.86 4.01 7.15
CA HIS A 253 -8.82 2.64 7.66
C HIS A 253 -7.37 2.26 7.95
N SER A 254 -7.11 1.47 8.98
CA SER A 254 -5.76 0.98 9.28
C SER A 254 -5.78 -0.38 9.94
N LYS A 255 -4.74 -1.17 9.68
CA LYS A 255 -4.45 -2.42 10.37
C LYS A 255 -2.95 -2.48 10.62
N LEU A 256 -2.58 -2.46 11.89
CA LEU A 256 -1.22 -2.73 12.32
C LEU A 256 -1.10 -4.24 12.54
N LEU A 257 -0.15 -4.88 11.86
CA LEU A 257 0.26 -6.25 12.18
C LEU A 257 1.57 -6.20 12.98
N ASN A 258 1.70 -7.22 13.81
CA ASN A 258 2.63 -7.28 14.93
C ASN A 258 4.10 -7.05 14.57
N VAL A 259 4.86 -6.65 15.59
CA VAL A 259 6.31 -6.51 15.65
C VAL A 259 6.99 -7.79 15.17
N PHE A 260 8.01 -7.67 14.33
CA PHE A 260 8.96 -8.77 14.15
C PHE A 260 10.08 -8.60 15.19
N PRO A 261 10.42 -9.62 15.98
CA PRO A 261 11.66 -9.60 16.72
C PRO A 261 12.83 -9.55 15.73
N ASN A 262 13.83 -8.72 16.04
CA ASN A 262 15.14 -8.76 15.39
C ASN A 262 15.85 -10.08 15.69
#